data_AF-A0A0Q4WZM9-F1
#
_entry.id   AF-A0A0Q4WZM9-F1
#
_cell.length_a   1.000
_cell.length_b   1.000
_cell.length_c   1.000
_cell.angle_alpha   90.00
_cell.angle_beta   90.00
_cell.angle_gamma   90.00
#
_symmetry.space_group_name_H-M   'P 1'
#
loop_
_entity.id
_entity.type
_entity.pdbx_description
1 polymer ?
#
loop_
_entity_poly.entity_id
_entity_poly.type
_entity_poly.pdbx_seq_one_letter_code
_entity_poly.pdbx_strand_id
1 'polypeptide(L)'
;MIGVSVSDILKVLDQVPGWKAVMGLPKRLQELEDRVAALEGKPTAKAAEACPLCESPMKVTRVEEHPVFGILGAKEHTLTCTGCTHTETRRVDPSKPR
;
A
#
# COMPACT_ATOMS: atom_id res chain seq x y z
N MET A 1 7.26 56.00 -5.71
CA MET A 1 7.29 54.53 -5.69
C MET A 1 6.94 54.09 -4.29
N ILE A 2 5.74 53.51 -4.10
CA ILE A 2 5.30 53.03 -2.79
C ILE A 2 6.08 51.74 -2.53
N GLY A 3 7.19 51.87 -1.80
CA GLY A 3 7.99 50.74 -1.34
C GLY A 3 7.26 50.07 -0.19
N VAL A 4 6.28 49.22 -0.50
CA VAL A 4 5.74 48.31 0.50
C VAL A 4 6.87 47.32 0.81
N SER A 5 7.43 47.42 2.02
CA SER A 5 8.49 46.51 2.44
C SER A 5 7.89 45.11 2.60
N VAL A 6 8.64 44.08 2.21
CA VAL A 6 8.22 42.67 2.39
C VAL A 6 7.86 42.40 3.86
N SER A 7 8.53 43.08 4.79
CA SER A 7 8.27 43.02 6.23
C SER A 7 6.89 43.54 6.64
N ASP A 8 6.36 44.56 5.97
CA ASP A 8 5.02 45.08 6.27
C ASP A 8 3.92 44.19 5.70
N ILE A 9 4.16 43.55 4.55
CA ILE A 9 3.27 42.54 3.98
C ILE A 9 3.13 41.34 4.92
N LEU A 10 4.24 40.87 5.49
CA LEU A 10 4.23 39.76 6.45
C LEU A 10 3.44 40.09 7.73
N LYS A 11 3.56 41.32 8.26
CA LYS A 11 2.79 41.76 9.44
C LYS A 11 1.29 41.82 9.18
N VAL A 12 0.88 42.25 7.99
CA VAL A 12 -0.53 42.29 7.59
C VAL A 12 -1.08 40.87 7.39
N LEU A 13 -0.29 39.97 6.82
CA LEU A 13 -0.66 38.58 6.62
C LEU A 13 -0.83 37.81 7.95
N ASP A 14 -0.01 38.09 8.96
CA ASP A 14 -0.13 37.48 10.30
C ASP A 14 -1.45 37.80 11.03
N GLN A 15 -2.12 38.91 10.65
CA GLN A 15 -3.43 39.28 11.17
C GLN A 15 -4.59 38.51 10.50
N VAL A 16 -4.33 37.84 9.38
CA VAL A 16 -5.34 37.06 8.65
C VAL A 16 -5.38 35.64 9.24
N PRO A 17 -6.53 35.18 9.78
CA PRO A 17 -6.64 33.85 10.39
C PRO A 17 -6.24 32.70 9.45
N GLY A 18 -6.48 32.88 8.14
CA GLY A 18 -6.09 31.91 7.10
C GLY A 18 -4.58 31.77 6.88
N TRP A 19 -3.79 32.82 7.16
CA TRP A 19 -2.34 32.77 6.94
C TRP A 19 -1.63 31.82 7.90
N LYS A 20 -2.09 31.77 9.16
CA LYS A 20 -1.59 30.79 10.15
C LYS A 20 -1.88 29.34 9.74
N ALA A 21 -3.03 29.10 9.10
CA ALA A 21 -3.35 27.78 8.56
C ALA A 21 -2.39 27.42 7.42
N VAL A 22 -2.10 28.36 6.51
CA VAL A 22 -1.17 28.17 5.39
C VAL A 22 0.26 27.92 5.88
N MET A 23 0.73 28.68 6.87
CA MET A 23 2.06 28.48 7.47
C MET A 23 2.23 27.11 8.18
N GLY A 24 1.13 26.49 8.59
CA GLY A 24 1.13 25.13 9.15
C GLY A 24 1.06 24.01 8.12
N LEU A 25 0.75 24.31 6.85
CA LEU A 25 0.63 23.32 5.78
C LEU A 25 1.95 22.61 5.43
N PRO A 26 3.12 23.28 5.35
CA PRO A 26 4.37 22.62 4.97
C PRO A 26 4.69 21.41 5.86
N LYS A 27 4.47 21.55 7.17
CA LYS A 27 4.69 20.45 8.12
C LYS A 27 3.74 19.26 7.87
N ARG A 28 2.47 19.54 7.56
CA ARG A 28 1.47 18.50 7.26
C ARG A 28 1.73 17.83 5.92
N LEU A 29 2.19 18.59 4.93
CA LEU A 29 2.57 18.06 3.63
C LEU A 29 3.73 17.09 3.77
N GLN A 30 4.79 17.47 4.50
CA GLN A 30 5.93 16.60 4.74
C GLN A 30 5.53 15.29 5.44
N GLU A 31 4.69 15.37 6.48
CA GLU A 31 4.19 14.18 7.18
C GLU A 31 3.35 13.27 6.27
N LEU A 32 2.55 13.85 5.37
CA LEU A 32 1.75 13.08 4.43
C LEU A 32 2.61 12.45 3.32
N GLU A 33 3.59 13.18 2.81
CA GLU A 33 4.58 12.69 1.84
C GLU A 33 5.36 11.50 2.42
N ASP A 34 5.83 11.59 3.67
CA ASP A 34 6.51 10.50 4.35
C ASP A 34 5.62 9.26 4.50
N ARG A 35 4.34 9.46 4.83
CA ARG A 35 3.36 8.36 4.92
C ARG A 35 3.07 7.71 3.58
N VAL A 36 2.94 8.52 2.52
CA VAL A 36 2.73 8.01 1.16
C VAL A 36 3.96 7.25 0.69
N ALA A 37 5.17 7.80 0.88
CA ALA A 37 6.42 7.11 0.56
C ALA A 37 6.55 5.77 1.32
N ALA A 38 6.15 5.72 2.59
CA ALA A 38 6.13 4.50 3.39
C ALA A 38 5.07 3.48 2.95
N LEU A 39 3.99 3.92 2.29
CA LEU A 39 2.95 3.04 1.75
C LEU A 39 3.29 2.57 0.33
N GLU A 40 3.84 3.45 -0.51
CA GLU A 40 4.29 3.14 -1.87
C GLU A 40 5.55 2.28 -1.90
N GLY A 41 6.44 2.46 -0.91
CA GLY A 41 7.63 1.63 -0.73
C GLY A 41 7.32 0.22 -0.21
N LYS A 42 6.11 -0.04 0.28
CA LYS A 42 5.69 -1.41 0.60
C LYS A 42 5.36 -2.09 -0.72
N PRO A 43 6.03 -3.20 -1.07
CA PRO A 43 5.61 -3.98 -2.22
C PRO A 43 4.14 -4.34 -1.99
N THR A 44 3.26 -3.86 -2.86
CA THR A 44 1.90 -4.38 -2.96
C THR A 44 2.06 -5.86 -3.22
N ALA A 45 1.94 -6.68 -2.18
CA ALA A 45 1.94 -8.12 -2.34
C ALA A 45 0.90 -8.41 -3.40
N LYS A 46 1.35 -8.89 -4.58
CA LYS A 46 0.45 -9.23 -5.68
C LYS A 46 -0.63 -10.12 -5.08
N ALA A 47 -1.89 -9.72 -5.26
CA ALA A 47 -3.06 -10.11 -4.48
C ALA A 47 -3.48 -11.60 -4.64
N ALA A 48 -2.54 -12.53 -4.56
CA ALA A 48 -2.80 -13.95 -4.61
C ALA A 48 -2.85 -14.60 -3.21
N GLU A 49 -2.36 -13.95 -2.16
CA GLU A 49 -1.98 -14.68 -0.94
C GLU A 49 -2.23 -13.87 0.34
N ALA A 50 -3.21 -12.97 0.41
CA ALA A 50 -3.66 -12.46 1.71
C ALA A 50 -4.57 -13.52 2.36
N CYS A 51 -4.34 -13.81 3.65
CA CYS A 51 -5.19 -14.74 4.39
C CYS A 51 -6.60 -14.14 4.55
N PRO A 52 -7.68 -14.89 4.25
CA PRO A 52 -9.04 -14.38 4.41
C PRO A 52 -9.44 -14.11 5.86
N LEU A 53 -8.66 -14.58 6.84
CA LEU A 53 -8.97 -14.46 8.26
C LEU A 53 -8.22 -13.30 8.94
N CYS A 54 -6.97 -13.05 8.55
CA CYS A 54 -6.11 -12.08 9.25
C CYS A 54 -5.35 -11.14 8.31
N GLU A 55 -5.65 -11.19 7.00
CA GLU A 55 -5.07 -10.34 5.95
C GLU A 55 -3.54 -10.38 5.84
N SER A 56 -2.90 -11.24 6.62
CA SER A 56 -1.45 -11.45 6.60
C SER A 56 -1.04 -12.22 5.35
N PRO A 57 0.20 -12.03 4.88
CA PRO A 57 0.69 -12.75 3.71
C PRO A 57 0.72 -14.26 3.99
N MET A 58 0.22 -15.03 3.04
CA MET A 58 0.33 -16.47 2.95
C MET A 58 1.56 -16.80 2.11
N LYS A 59 2.07 -18.00 2.31
CA LYS A 59 3.22 -18.54 1.61
C LYS A 59 2.85 -19.86 0.98
N VAL A 60 3.21 -20.05 -0.29
CA VAL A 60 3.10 -21.36 -0.95
C VAL A 60 4.05 -22.34 -0.28
N THR A 61 3.50 -23.39 0.31
CA THR A 61 4.25 -24.50 0.93
C THR A 61 4.35 -25.71 0.02
N ARG A 62 3.39 -25.90 -0.90
CA ARG A 62 3.39 -27.01 -1.85
C ARG A 62 2.79 -26.59 -3.19
N VAL A 63 3.35 -27.07 -4.28
CA VAL A 63 2.81 -26.92 -5.63
C VAL A 63 2.71 -28.30 -6.24
N GLU A 64 1.50 -28.71 -6.61
CA GLU A 64 1.23 -30.02 -7.21
C GLU A 64 0.44 -29.87 -8.49
N GLU A 65 0.47 -30.90 -9.34
CA GLU A 65 -0.39 -30.97 -10.51
C GLU A 65 -1.80 -31.38 -10.10
N HIS A 66 -2.81 -30.76 -10.70
CA HIS A 66 -4.19 -31.11 -10.40
C HIS A 66 -4.47 -32.57 -10.83
N PRO A 67 -5.07 -33.43 -9.99
CA PRO A 67 -5.19 -34.88 -10.26
C PRO A 67 -5.95 -35.22 -11.54
N VAL A 68 -6.86 -34.33 -11.98
CA VAL A 68 -7.68 -34.52 -13.20
C VAL A 68 -7.22 -33.64 -14.37
N PHE A 69 -6.55 -32.51 -14.10
CA PHE A 69 -6.27 -31.45 -15.09
C PHE A 69 -4.79 -31.08 -15.16
N GLY A 70 -3.91 -31.82 -14.49
CA GLY A 70 -2.46 -31.62 -14.51
C GLY A 70 -1.87 -31.75 -15.91
N ILE A 71 -2.42 -32.65 -16.73
CA ILE A 71 -2.05 -32.84 -18.14
C ILE A 71 -2.34 -31.58 -18.98
N LEU A 72 -3.33 -30.77 -18.56
CA LEU A 72 -3.66 -29.49 -19.20
C LEU A 72 -2.90 -28.30 -18.57
N GLY A 73 -1.96 -28.56 -17.67
CA GLY A 73 -1.13 -27.55 -17.02
C GLY A 73 -1.72 -26.92 -15.75
N ALA A 74 -2.86 -27.42 -15.26
CA ALA A 74 -3.46 -26.90 -14.03
C ALA A 74 -2.68 -27.33 -12.78
N LYS A 75 -2.39 -26.37 -11.89
CA LYS A 75 -1.63 -26.59 -10.65
C LYS A 75 -2.47 -26.28 -9.41
N GLU A 76 -2.24 -27.02 -8.33
CA GLU A 76 -2.78 -26.74 -7.00
C GLU A 76 -1.66 -26.26 -6.08
N HIS A 77 -1.86 -25.09 -5.48
CA HIS A 77 -0.92 -24.48 -4.55
C HIS A 77 -1.50 -24.61 -3.15
N THR A 78 -0.79 -25.27 -2.25
CA THR A 78 -1.08 -25.22 -0.81
C THR A 78 -0.44 -23.97 -0.24
N LEU A 79 -1.25 -23.11 0.38
CA LEU A 79 -0.88 -21.84 0.99
C LEU A 79 -1.01 -21.96 2.50
N THR A 80 0.00 -21.48 3.22
CA THR A 80 -0.01 -21.42 4.68
C THR A 80 0.18 -19.98 5.13
N CYS A 81 -0.69 -19.49 6.01
CA CYS A 81 -0.60 -18.12 6.52
C CYS A 81 0.62 -17.94 7.45
N THR A 82 1.25 -16.77 7.38
CA THR A 82 2.36 -16.40 8.29
C THR A 82 1.87 -15.83 9.62
N GLY A 83 0.68 -15.21 9.65
CA GLY A 83 0.11 -14.58 10.85
C GLY A 83 -0.88 -15.45 11.63
N CYS A 84 -1.41 -16.51 11.02
CA CYS A 84 -2.30 -17.46 11.69
C CYS A 84 -2.04 -18.89 11.21
N THR A 85 -2.64 -19.89 11.87
CA THR A 85 -2.46 -21.31 11.54
C THR A 85 -3.33 -21.79 10.37
N HIS A 86 -3.82 -20.88 9.54
CA HIS A 86 -4.72 -21.21 8.43
C HIS A 86 -3.94 -21.73 7.22
N THR A 87 -4.42 -22.85 6.67
CA THR A 87 -3.89 -23.48 5.45
C THR A 87 -5.04 -23.68 4.47
N GLU A 88 -4.82 -23.33 3.21
CA GLU A 88 -5.79 -23.52 2.14
C GLU A 88 -5.12 -23.98 0.85
N THR A 89 -5.90 -24.62 -0.03
CA THR A 89 -5.43 -25.04 -1.35
C THR A 89 -6.13 -24.22 -2.42
N ARG A 90 -5.36 -23.55 -3.28
CA ARG A 90 -5.88 -22.78 -4.41
C ARG A 90 -5.48 -23.40 -5.73
N ARG A 91 -6.44 -23.49 -6.65
CA ARG A 91 -6.17 -23.85 -8.05
C ARG A 91 -5.63 -22.63 -8.77
N VAL A 92 -4.49 -22.80 -9.43
CA VAL A 92 -3.88 -21.78 -10.26
C VAL A 92 -4.10 -22.16 -11.72
N ASP A 93 -4.86 -21.32 -12.41
CA ASP A 93 -5.08 -21.46 -13.85
C ASP A 93 -3.80 -21.06 -14.59
N PRO A 94 -3.23 -21.94 -15.45
CA PRO A 94 -2.01 -21.65 -16.19
C PRO A 94 -2.16 -20.49 -17.19
N SER A 95 -3.37 -20.11 -17.57
CA SER A 95 -3.63 -19.03 -18.54
C SER A 95 -3.53 -17.62 -17.95
N LYS A 96 -3.56 -17.48 -16.61
CA LYS A 96 -3.51 -16.17 -15.95
C LYS A 96 -2.12 -15.90 -15.37
N PRO A 97 -1.35 -14.93 -15.90
CA PRO A 97 -0.05 -14.57 -15.33
C PRO A 97 -0.22 -13.97 -13.93
N ARG A 98 0.72 -14.30 -13.03
CA ARG A 98 0.73 -13.92 -11.61
C ARG A 98 1.13 -12.45 -11.37
#